data_AF-A0A965PSR1-F1
#
_entry.id   AF-A0A965PSR1-F1
#
_cell.length_a   1.000
_cell.length_b   1.000
_cell.length_c   1.000
_cell.angle_alpha   90.00
_cell.angle_beta   90.00
_cell.angle_gamma   90.00
#
_symmetry.space_group_name_H-M   'P 1'
#
loop_
_entity.id
_entity.type
_entity.pdbx_description
1 polymer ?
#
loop_
_entity_poly.entity_id
_entity_poly.type
_entity_poly.pdbx_seq_one_letter_code
_entity_poly.pdbx_strand_id
1 'polypeptide(L)'
;MIVCCNTLKGFRQVTQTVDPKTGKLNKPKQGKYYDFSMREFTDGQVKRTCLKVNGGERLNDVARFCAQPEVFNVLTEQERKYLYELCILGSKAHMKARVIYCGSEAKDLIPLFNPFVSAALEGYRNPNENYFGEMVLPVEEIEKTQKPDFKPFKVVSHGFPSQY
;
A
#
# COMPACT_ATOMS: atom_id res chain seq x y z
N MET A 1 -6.33 -2.78 -22.63
CA MET A 1 -7.31 -2.42 -21.57
C MET A 1 -6.60 -1.51 -20.59
N ILE A 2 -7.11 -0.29 -20.35
CA ILE A 2 -6.37 0.76 -19.65
C ILE A 2 -6.56 0.60 -18.13
N VAL A 3 -5.46 0.46 -17.39
CA VAL A 3 -5.44 0.76 -15.95
C VAL A 3 -5.29 2.27 -15.84
N CYS A 4 -6.30 2.96 -15.29
CA CYS A 4 -6.21 4.41 -15.12
C CYS A 4 -5.74 4.68 -13.69
N CYS A 5 -4.53 5.22 -13.54
CA CYS A 5 -4.07 5.82 -12.30
C CYS A 5 -4.70 7.21 -12.15
N ASN A 6 -5.42 7.46 -11.07
CA ASN A 6 -5.81 8.79 -10.63
C ASN A 6 -4.96 9.13 -9.40
N THR A 7 -4.07 10.10 -9.50
CA THR A 7 -3.13 10.43 -8.43
C THR A 7 -3.78 10.81 -7.10
N LEU A 8 -5.05 11.25 -7.09
CA LEU A 8 -5.78 11.58 -5.86
C LEU A 8 -6.55 10.39 -5.28
N LYS A 9 -6.92 9.39 -6.09
CA LYS A 9 -7.83 8.31 -5.70
C LYS A 9 -7.21 6.92 -5.82
N GLY A 10 -6.04 6.79 -6.45
CA GLY A 10 -5.38 5.53 -6.76
C GLY A 10 -5.80 4.93 -8.10
N PHE A 11 -5.54 3.63 -8.24
CA PHE A 11 -5.75 2.88 -9.46
C PHE A 11 -7.20 2.45 -9.59
N ARG A 12 -7.80 2.66 -10.77
CA ARG A 12 -9.11 2.15 -11.11
C ARG A 12 -9.08 1.30 -12.35
N GLN A 13 -9.79 0.20 -12.22
CA GLN A 13 -10.08 -0.68 -13.33
C GLN A 13 -11.20 -0.11 -14.21
N VAL A 14 -10.96 -0.02 -15.52
CA VAL A 14 -12.02 0.23 -16.51
C VAL A 14 -12.01 -0.90 -17.54
N THR A 15 -13.14 -1.57 -17.70
CA THR A 15 -13.35 -2.61 -18.71
C THR A 15 -14.39 -2.15 -19.71
N GLN A 16 -14.09 -2.28 -20.99
CA GLN A 16 -15.05 -2.08 -22.07
C GLN A 16 -15.13 -3.38 -22.87
N THR A 17 -16.35 -3.86 -23.12
CA THR A 17 -16.60 -5.07 -23.92
C THR A 17 -17.24 -4.68 -25.24
N VAL A 18 -17.07 -5.53 -26.25
CA VAL A 18 -17.80 -5.44 -27.51
C VAL A 18 -19.09 -6.25 -27.36
N ASP A 19 -20.22 -5.69 -27.78
CA ASP A 19 -21.48 -6.43 -27.88
C ASP A 19 -21.36 -7.48 -29.00
N PRO A 20 -21.48 -8.79 -28.71
CA PRO A 20 -21.32 -9.84 -29.71
C PRO A 20 -22.40 -9.83 -30.80
N LYS A 21 -23.57 -9.20 -30.55
CA LYS A 21 -24.67 -9.14 -31.52
C LYS A 21 -24.58 -7.95 -32.45
N THR A 22 -24.10 -6.82 -31.95
CA THR A 22 -24.10 -5.55 -32.69
C THR A 22 -22.71 -5.08 -33.10
N GLY A 23 -21.65 -5.70 -32.59
CA GLY A 23 -20.25 -5.29 -32.81
C GLY A 23 -19.89 -3.94 -32.20
N LYS A 24 -20.83 -3.27 -31.52
CA LYS A 24 -20.62 -1.95 -30.91
C LYS A 24 -19.94 -2.09 -29.55
N LEU A 25 -19.19 -1.06 -29.16
CA LEU A 25 -18.62 -0.97 -27.82
C LEU A 25 -19.72 -0.72 -26.80
N ASN A 26 -19.78 -1.56 -25.76
CA ASN A 26 -20.61 -1.30 -24.60
C ASN A 26 -20.11 -0.10 -23.81
N LYS A 27 -20.98 0.45 -22.95
CA LYS A 27 -20.57 1.47 -21.98
C LYS A 27 -19.47 0.90 -21.08
N PRO A 28 -18.38 1.64 -20.83
CA PRO A 28 -17.29 1.17 -19.98
C PRO A 28 -17.79 0.94 -18.55
N LYS A 29 -17.55 -0.26 -18.02
CA LYS A 29 -17.78 -0.59 -16.61
C LYS A 29 -16.57 -0.16 -15.78
N GLN A 30 -16.84 0.57 -14.71
CA GLN A 30 -15.84 1.16 -13.83
C GLN A 30 -15.83 0.40 -12.50
N GLY A 31 -14.65 -0.06 -12.06
CA GLY A 31 -14.47 -0.71 -10.76
C GLY A 31 -14.31 0.28 -9.60
N LYS A 32 -14.07 -0.24 -8.40
CA LYS A 32 -13.65 0.56 -7.23
C LYS A 32 -12.19 1.04 -7.42
N TYR A 33 -11.82 2.07 -6.67
CA TYR A 33 -10.43 2.53 -6.56
C TYR A 33 -9.65 1.65 -5.58
N TYR A 34 -8.36 1.47 -5.85
CA TYR A 34 -7.42 0.69 -5.06
C TYR A 34 -6.08 1.42 -4.99
N ASP A 35 -5.39 1.31 -3.86
CA ASP A 35 -4.08 1.96 -3.66
C ASP A 35 -3.05 1.50 -4.70
N PHE A 36 -3.09 0.20 -5.05
CA PHE A 36 -2.36 -0.35 -6.18
C PHE A 36 -3.18 -1.44 -6.88
N SER A 37 -3.18 -1.44 -8.22
CA SER A 37 -3.84 -2.47 -9.00
C SER A 37 -3.12 -2.70 -10.32
N MET A 38 -2.55 -3.88 -10.50
CA MET A 38 -1.96 -4.32 -11.76
C MET A 38 -2.76 -5.50 -12.34
N ARG A 39 -2.74 -5.62 -13.67
CA ARG A 39 -3.34 -6.75 -14.38
C ARG A 39 -2.28 -7.47 -15.20
N GLU A 40 -2.19 -8.76 -14.99
CA GLU A 40 -1.43 -9.67 -15.83
C GLU A 40 -2.40 -10.38 -16.77
N PHE A 41 -2.02 -10.49 -18.04
CA PHE A 41 -2.74 -11.31 -19.02
C PHE A 41 -1.96 -12.59 -19.19
N THR A 42 -2.56 -13.72 -18.80
CA THR A 42 -1.95 -15.05 -18.93
C THR A 42 -3.02 -15.99 -19.48
N ASP A 43 -2.74 -16.63 -20.61
CA ASP A 43 -3.60 -17.67 -21.21
C ASP A 43 -5.09 -17.31 -21.33
N GLY A 44 -5.38 -16.08 -21.78
CA GLY A 44 -6.75 -15.59 -21.95
C GLY A 44 -7.46 -15.22 -20.64
N GLN A 45 -6.81 -15.40 -19.49
CA GLN A 45 -7.29 -14.94 -18.19
C GLN A 45 -6.64 -13.62 -17.81
N VAL A 46 -7.43 -12.78 -17.12
CA VAL A 46 -6.93 -11.53 -16.55
C VAL A 46 -6.73 -11.73 -15.06
N LYS A 47 -5.48 -11.93 -14.66
CA LYS A 47 -5.11 -12.01 -13.25
C LYS A 47 -4.99 -10.60 -12.69
N ARG A 48 -5.53 -10.42 -11.48
CA ARG A 48 -5.60 -9.13 -10.81
C ARG A 48 -4.79 -9.16 -9.52
N THR A 49 -3.81 -8.28 -9.43
CA THR A 49 -3.03 -8.07 -8.21
C THR A 49 -3.41 -6.72 -7.62
N CYS A 50 -3.99 -6.75 -6.42
CA CYS A 50 -4.30 -5.55 -5.64
C CYS A 50 -3.53 -5.62 -4.34
N LEU A 51 -2.68 -4.62 -4.12
CA LEU A 51 -1.89 -4.52 -2.90
C LEU A 51 -2.43 -3.38 -2.05
N LYS A 52 -2.37 -3.58 -0.74
CA LYS A 52 -2.66 -2.56 0.27
C LYS A 52 -1.34 -2.13 0.89
N VAL A 53 -1.25 -0.89 1.36
CA VAL A 53 -0.04 -0.35 2.00
C VAL A 53 -0.19 -0.17 3.51
N ASN A 54 -1.14 -0.88 4.13
CA ASN A 54 -1.41 -0.75 5.56
C ASN A 54 -0.66 -1.83 6.36
N GLY A 55 0.34 -1.41 7.13
CA GLY A 55 1.17 -2.27 7.98
C GLY A 55 2.53 -2.61 7.37
N GLY A 56 3.50 -2.93 8.22
CA GLY A 56 4.90 -3.18 7.83
C GLY A 56 5.07 -4.30 6.80
N GLU A 57 4.44 -5.46 7.02
CA GLU A 57 4.52 -6.58 6.06
C GLU A 57 3.97 -6.20 4.67
N ARG A 58 2.88 -5.45 4.65
CA ARG A 58 2.22 -5.04 3.41
C ARG A 58 3.04 -4.01 2.63
N LEU A 59 3.75 -3.13 3.33
CA LEU A 59 4.73 -2.23 2.72
C LEU A 59 5.88 -3.02 2.09
N ASN A 60 6.40 -4.03 2.78
CA ASN A 60 7.42 -4.93 2.23
C ASN A 60 6.89 -5.73 1.01
N ASP A 61 5.64 -6.19 1.03
CA ASP A 61 5.02 -6.85 -0.12
C ASP A 61 4.98 -5.94 -1.36
N VAL A 62 4.56 -4.68 -1.17
CA VAL A 62 4.52 -3.69 -2.26
C VAL A 62 5.91 -3.39 -2.79
N ALA A 63 6.89 -3.17 -1.90
CA ALA A 63 8.27 -2.96 -2.29
C ALA A 63 8.83 -4.15 -3.09
N ARG A 64 8.70 -5.38 -2.58
CA ARG A 64 9.15 -6.60 -3.27
C ARG A 64 8.48 -6.79 -4.63
N PHE A 65 7.18 -6.49 -4.73
CA PHE A 65 6.46 -6.59 -5.99
C PHE A 65 6.97 -5.57 -7.02
N CYS A 66 7.14 -4.31 -6.61
CA CYS A 66 7.61 -3.25 -7.50
C CYS A 66 9.11 -3.33 -7.81
N ALA A 67 9.89 -4.07 -7.01
CA ALA A 67 11.30 -4.35 -7.27
C ALA A 67 11.51 -5.26 -8.49
N GLN A 68 10.49 -6.02 -8.91
CA GLN A 68 10.57 -6.90 -10.08
C GLN A 68 10.72 -6.06 -11.37
N PRO A 69 11.74 -6.31 -12.22
CA PRO A 69 11.96 -5.54 -13.44
C PRO A 69 10.75 -5.51 -14.39
N GLU A 70 10.03 -6.63 -14.52
CA GLU A 70 8.83 -6.78 -15.32
C GLU A 70 7.66 -5.90 -14.85
N VAL A 71 7.63 -5.55 -13.56
CA VAL A 71 6.65 -4.63 -12.98
C VAL A 71 7.14 -3.19 -13.11
N PHE A 72 8.37 -2.92 -12.70
CA PHE A 72 8.90 -1.55 -12.69
C PHE A 72 8.93 -0.92 -14.08
N ASN A 73 9.34 -1.68 -15.09
CA ASN A 73 9.51 -1.18 -16.45
C ASN A 73 8.19 -0.84 -17.15
N VAL A 74 7.07 -1.44 -16.74
CA VAL A 74 5.75 -1.15 -17.32
C VAL A 74 5.05 0.04 -16.67
N LEU A 75 5.49 0.45 -15.47
CA LEU A 75 4.95 1.61 -14.78
C LEU A 75 5.44 2.91 -15.43
N THR A 76 4.54 3.87 -15.58
CA THR A 76 4.91 5.24 -15.98
C THR A 76 5.65 5.95 -14.84
N GLU A 77 6.42 6.99 -15.17
CA GLU A 77 7.12 7.81 -14.16
C GLU A 77 6.16 8.33 -13.07
N GLN A 78 4.97 8.77 -13.46
CA GLN A 78 3.95 9.27 -12.54
C GLN A 78 3.45 8.18 -11.59
N GLU A 79 3.25 6.95 -12.09
CA GLU A 79 2.85 5.81 -11.28
C GLU A 79 3.95 5.38 -10.31
N ARG A 80 5.22 5.42 -10.75
CA ARG A 80 6.37 5.11 -9.88
C ARG A 80 6.48 6.13 -8.74
N LYS A 81 6.40 7.43 -9.05
CA LYS A 81 6.38 8.51 -8.04
C LYS A 81 5.23 8.34 -7.05
N TYR A 82 4.04 8.07 -7.56
CA TYR A 82 2.86 7.81 -6.73
C TYR A 82 3.08 6.63 -5.78
N LEU A 83 3.70 5.54 -6.25
CA LEU A 83 3.98 4.37 -5.43
C LEU A 83 5.01 4.63 -4.33
N TYR A 84 6.09 5.36 -4.64
CA TYR A 84 7.06 5.77 -3.61
C TYR A 84 6.40 6.69 -2.57
N GLU A 85 5.60 7.66 -2.99
CA GLU A 85 4.84 8.54 -2.09
C GLU A 85 3.90 7.74 -1.19
N LEU A 86 3.19 6.77 -1.76
CA LEU A 86 2.28 5.89 -1.02
C LEU A 86 3.03 5.06 0.03
N CYS A 87 4.23 4.57 -0.28
CA CYS A 87 5.07 3.85 0.67
C CYS A 87 5.58 4.75 1.81
N ILE A 88 5.95 6.01 1.51
CA ILE A 88 6.36 7.01 2.51
C ILE A 88 5.20 7.34 3.45
N LEU A 89 3.99 7.52 2.92
CA LEU A 89 2.80 7.80 3.71
C LEU A 89 2.42 6.60 4.58
N GLY A 90 2.42 5.39 4.00
CA GLY A 90 2.13 4.16 4.70
C GLY A 90 3.11 3.87 5.84
N SER A 91 4.41 4.11 5.63
CA SER A 91 5.43 3.91 6.66
C SER A 91 5.28 4.89 7.83
N LYS A 92 5.02 6.17 7.54
CA LYS A 92 4.71 7.19 8.58
C LYS A 92 3.45 6.84 9.36
N ALA A 93 2.39 6.40 8.68
CA ALA A 93 1.16 5.97 9.31
C ALA A 93 1.38 4.75 10.21
N HIS A 94 2.16 3.77 9.75
CA HIS A 94 2.50 2.58 10.52
C HIS A 94 3.30 2.94 11.79
N MET A 95 4.33 3.78 11.67
CA MET A 95 5.10 4.28 12.82
C MET A 95 4.19 4.98 13.83
N LYS A 96 3.31 5.88 13.36
CA LYS A 96 2.35 6.59 14.22
C LYS A 96 1.39 5.62 14.93
N ALA A 97 0.92 4.59 14.23
CA ALA A 97 0.07 3.56 14.82
C ALA A 97 0.80 2.79 15.95
N ARG A 98 2.10 2.51 15.79
CA ARG A 98 2.89 1.87 16.87
C ARG A 98 3.00 2.73 18.12
N VAL A 99 3.20 4.03 17.96
CA VAL A 99 3.24 4.96 19.09
C VAL A 99 1.87 5.02 19.78
N ILE A 100 0.78 5.18 19.02
CA ILE A 100 -0.56 5.40 19.58
C ILE A 100 -1.16 4.13 20.18
N TYR A 101 -0.99 2.97 19.54
CA TYR A 101 -1.70 1.75 19.89
C TYR A 101 -0.83 0.70 20.58
N CYS A 102 0.49 0.77 20.45
CA CYS A 102 1.42 -0.22 21.01
C CYS A 102 2.35 0.36 22.10
N GLY A 103 2.29 1.66 22.37
CA GLY A 103 3.08 2.32 23.40
C GLY A 103 4.57 2.42 23.09
N SER A 104 4.96 2.15 21.84
CA SER A 104 6.35 2.26 21.38
C SER A 104 6.81 3.72 21.38
N GLU A 105 8.10 3.95 21.60
CA GLU A 105 8.67 5.29 21.60
C GLU A 105 9.20 5.67 20.22
N ALA A 106 8.91 6.88 19.77
CA ALA A 106 9.30 7.33 18.44
C ALA A 106 10.83 7.30 18.23
N LYS A 107 11.61 7.59 19.27
CA LYS A 107 13.08 7.54 19.23
C LYS A 107 13.64 6.16 18.84
N ASP A 108 12.95 5.09 19.23
CA ASP A 108 13.39 3.71 18.98
C ASP A 108 12.90 3.23 17.61
N LEU A 109 11.76 3.76 17.15
CA LEU A 109 11.20 3.45 15.83
C LEU A 109 11.91 4.18 14.69
N ILE A 110 12.30 5.44 14.86
CA ILE A 110 12.90 6.26 13.80
C ILE A 110 14.09 5.55 13.11
N PRO A 111 15.07 4.97 13.83
CA PRO A 111 16.18 4.24 13.21
C PRO A 111 15.72 3.05 12.35
N LEU A 112 14.62 2.39 12.72
CA LEU A 112 14.07 1.23 12.02
C LEU A 112 13.32 1.62 10.74
N PHE A 113 12.68 2.79 10.73
CA PHE A 113 11.91 3.28 9.57
C PHE A 113 12.75 4.12 8.60
N ASN A 114 13.81 4.78 9.08
CA ASN A 114 14.61 5.70 8.28
C ASN A 114 15.20 5.07 7.00
N PRO A 115 15.82 3.87 7.03
CA PRO A 115 16.36 3.27 5.81
C PRO A 115 15.30 3.10 4.71
N PHE A 116 14.12 2.59 5.08
CA PHE A 116 12.99 2.43 4.16
C PHE A 116 12.52 3.78 3.60
N VAL A 117 12.36 4.80 4.46
CA VAL A 117 11.90 6.13 4.04
C VAL A 117 12.93 6.81 3.14
N SER A 118 14.21 6.69 3.45
CA SER A 118 15.29 7.26 2.65
C SER A 118 15.36 6.63 1.26
N ALA A 119 15.30 5.29 1.16
CA ALA A 119 15.25 4.60 -0.13
C ALA A 119 14.02 5.03 -0.96
N ALA A 120 12.86 5.13 -0.32
CA ALA A 120 11.65 5.58 -1.00
C ALA A 120 11.73 7.05 -1.47
N LEU A 121 12.39 7.92 -0.70
CA LEU A 121 12.62 9.33 -1.08
C LEU A 121 13.59 9.45 -2.25
N GLU A 122 14.66 8.65 -2.28
CA GLU A 122 15.58 8.60 -3.43
C GLU A 122 14.87 8.06 -4.67
N GLY A 123 14.07 7.02 -4.55
CA GLY A 123 13.23 6.53 -5.65
C GLY A 123 12.22 7.55 -6.16
N TYR A 124 11.62 8.34 -5.27
CA TYR A 124 10.72 9.43 -5.67
C TYR A 124 11.45 10.53 -6.47
N ARG A 125 12.68 10.87 -6.08
CA ARG A 125 13.53 11.84 -6.77
C ARG A 125 14.05 11.33 -8.11
N ASN A 126 14.39 10.04 -8.16
CA ASN A 126 14.99 9.36 -9.30
C ASN A 126 14.06 8.23 -9.80
N PRO A 127 12.87 8.55 -10.34
CA PRO A 127 11.83 7.56 -10.68
C PRO A 127 12.17 6.63 -11.85
N ASN A 128 13.30 6.86 -12.53
CA ASN A 128 13.78 6.01 -13.61
C ASN A 128 14.68 4.87 -13.11
N GLU A 129 15.08 4.91 -11.84
CA GLU A 129 15.87 3.89 -11.18
C GLU A 129 15.01 3.16 -10.14
N ASN A 130 15.24 1.85 -10.01
CA ASN A 130 14.41 1.01 -9.17
C ASN A 130 15.00 0.89 -7.75
N TYR A 131 14.51 1.72 -6.84
CA TYR A 131 14.87 1.72 -5.42
C TYR A 131 13.94 0.85 -4.56
N PHE A 132 12.89 0.24 -5.13
CA PHE A 132 11.97 -0.61 -4.36
C PHE A 132 12.68 -1.84 -3.76
N GLY A 133 13.77 -2.31 -4.36
CA GLY A 133 14.59 -3.40 -3.82
C GLY A 133 15.33 -3.05 -2.53
N GLU A 134 15.57 -1.76 -2.28
CA GLU A 134 16.25 -1.26 -1.08
C GLU A 134 15.28 -0.94 0.06
N MET A 135 13.98 -0.93 -0.24
CA MET A 135 12.92 -0.59 0.71
C MET A 135 12.54 -1.82 1.56
N VAL A 136 13.21 -1.97 2.70
CA VAL A 136 12.92 -3.04 3.68
C VAL A 136 12.59 -2.46 5.06
N LEU A 137 11.42 -2.79 5.59
CA LEU A 137 11.06 -2.54 6.98
C LEU A 137 11.35 -3.78 7.84
N PRO A 138 12.13 -3.67 8.93
CA PRO A 138 12.41 -4.77 9.84
C PRO A 138 11.22 -5.00 10.79
N VAL A 139 10.17 -5.66 10.28
CA VAL A 139 8.89 -5.82 11.00
C VAL A 139 9.06 -6.47 12.37
N GLU A 140 9.90 -7.50 12.48
CA GLU A 140 10.15 -8.21 13.75
C GLU A 140 10.80 -7.31 14.81
N GLU A 141 11.71 -6.42 14.40
CA GLU A 141 12.33 -5.46 15.33
C GLU A 141 11.32 -4.40 15.77
N ILE A 142 10.47 -3.96 14.86
CA ILE A 142 9.37 -3.03 15.13
C ILE A 142 8.31 -3.66 16.04
N GLU A 143 8.13 -4.98 16.03
CA GLU A 143 7.25 -5.69 16.96
C GLU A 143 7.82 -5.73 18.38
N LYS A 144 9.14 -5.90 18.52
CA LYS A 144 9.81 -5.93 19.82
C LYS A 144 9.72 -4.61 20.58
N THR A 145 9.42 -3.49 19.92
CA THR A 145 9.23 -2.19 20.59
C THR A 145 7.86 -2.03 21.27
N GLN A 146 6.95 -2.99 21.12
CA GLN A 146 5.62 -2.93 21.73
C GLN A 146 5.68 -3.13 23.24
N LYS A 147 4.97 -2.29 24.00
CA LYS A 147 4.83 -2.43 25.46
C LYS A 147 3.69 -3.43 25.77
N PRO A 148 3.94 -4.56 26.45
CA PRO A 148 2.95 -5.63 26.64
C PRO A 148 1.67 -5.18 27.35
N ASP A 149 1.80 -4.29 28.33
CA ASP A 149 0.69 -3.83 29.18
C ASP A 149 0.06 -2.51 28.71
N PHE A 150 0.39 -2.06 27.49
CA PHE A 150 -0.11 -0.80 26.99
C PHE A 150 -1.61 -0.87 26.63
N LYS A 151 -2.42 -0.05 27.31
CA LYS A 151 -3.86 0.03 27.10
C LYS A 151 -4.20 1.36 26.40
N PRO A 152 -4.30 1.39 25.06
CA PRO A 152 -4.55 2.63 24.32
C PRO A 152 -5.97 3.18 24.51
N PHE A 153 -6.91 2.32 24.89
CA PHE A 153 -8.32 2.70 25.05
C PHE A 153 -8.70 2.70 26.52
N LYS A 154 -9.34 3.78 26.96
CA LYS A 154 -10.01 3.82 28.27
C LYS A 154 -11.26 2.96 28.19
N VAL A 155 -11.27 1.81 28.87
CA VAL A 155 -12.47 0.98 28.98
C VAL A 155 -13.48 1.74 29.84
N VAL A 156 -14.58 2.19 29.24
CA VAL A 156 -15.71 2.76 29.96
C VAL A 156 -16.76 1.66 30.09
N SER A 157 -16.83 1.00 31.24
CA SER A 157 -17.91 0.05 31.52
C SER A 157 -19.20 0.84 31.75
N HIS A 158 -20.18 0.69 30.87
CA HIS A 158 -21.54 1.13 31.15
C HIS A 158 -22.16 0.05 32.04
N GLY A 159 -22.25 0.32 33.35
CA GLY A 159 -22.96 -0.55 34.27
C GLY A 159 -24.42 -0.57 33.87
N PHE A 160 -24.92 -1.72 33.41
CA PHE A 160 -26.36 -1.95 33.41
C PHE A 160 -26.77 -2.02 34.88
N PRO A 161 -27.72 -1.18 35.35
CA PRO A 161 -28.22 -1.32 36.70
C PRO A 161 -28.79 -2.73 36.86
N SER A 162 -28.26 -3.47 37.82
CA SER A 162 -28.79 -4.77 38.24
C SER A 162 -30.24 -4.57 38.67
N GLN A 163 -31.19 -4.95 37.83
CA GLN A 163 -32.60 -5.04 38.19
C GLN A 163 -32.92 -6.47 38.63
N TYR A 164 -32.36 -6.92 39.75
CA TYR A 164 -32.84 -8.10 40.49
C TYR A 164 -32.49 -7.93 41.97
#